data_AF-A0A7Y2JD49-F1
#
_entry.id   AF-A0A7Y2JD49-F1
#
_cell.length_a   1.000
_cell.length_b   1.000
_cell.length_c   1.000
_cell.angle_alpha   90.00
_cell.angle_beta   90.00
_cell.angle_gamma   90.00
#
_symmetry.space_group_name_H-M   'P 1'
#
loop_
_entity.id
_entity.type
_entity.pdbx_description
1 polymer ?
#
loop_
_entity_poly.entity_id
_entity_poly.type
_entity_poly.pdbx_seq_one_letter_code
_entity_poly.pdbx_strand_id
1 'polypeptide(L)'
;MRKQILKEFLELNLECQRRIRSRSDMVFGIDIPFWWQSVDPQTGKVIAPATLNGVEKAASYHSIDMLDSVGIMNYRNTADGADGMLAHGLELLEYADKARKARIYLGVETITEPPVDVWFPVGLPRKEAEEILKAGAPGFFFLSRINGFRAHVLDDGTNLHIGIAIPAGLSPKQYKSASDTLVKIAEMLGAPHAEPGNGRAEEIRRAAMRKIARAPEWKDPKVRNFPHPSGKSGYAGFQAKSLFLPKITFGAKTIREMRFEVRIAEEEFRAYDQYAGIAIHHYETYRRLVESTTIPEIRMK
;
A
#
# COMPACT_ATOMS: atom_id res chain seq x y z
N MET A 1 -18.30 -1.47 -8.44
CA MET A 1 -17.38 -2.45 -7.82
C MET A 1 -16.78 -1.94 -6.50
N ARG A 2 -15.95 -0.89 -6.46
CA ARG A 2 -15.33 -0.38 -5.21
C ARG A 2 -16.34 0.00 -4.10
N LYS A 3 -17.41 0.74 -4.41
CA LYS A 3 -18.47 1.08 -3.43
C LYS A 3 -19.15 -0.16 -2.84
N GLN A 4 -19.36 -1.19 -3.65
CA GLN A 4 -20.00 -2.44 -3.22
C GLN A 4 -19.09 -3.23 -2.27
N ILE A 5 -17.80 -3.35 -2.60
CA ILE A 5 -16.81 -4.01 -1.72
C ILE A 5 -16.73 -3.30 -0.37
N LEU A 6 -16.72 -1.96 -0.35
CA LEU A 6 -16.71 -1.19 0.90
C LEU A 6 -18.00 -1.39 1.70
N LYS A 7 -19.16 -1.44 1.04
CA LYS A 7 -20.43 -1.73 1.69
C LYS A 7 -20.41 -3.13 2.33
N GLU A 8 -20.01 -4.16 1.59
CA GLU A 8 -19.93 -5.53 2.09
C GLU A 8 -18.92 -5.67 3.24
N PHE A 9 -17.78 -4.96 3.15
CA PHE A 9 -16.81 -4.87 4.23
C PHE A 9 -17.43 -4.27 5.49
N LEU A 10 -18.20 -3.19 5.37
CA LEU A 10 -18.87 -2.57 6.52
C LEU A 10 -19.97 -3.47 7.09
N GLU A 11 -20.78 -4.11 6.25
CA GLU A 11 -21.84 -5.03 6.67
C GLU A 11 -21.27 -6.24 7.43
N LEU A 12 -20.15 -6.80 6.96
CA LEU A 12 -19.42 -7.87 7.65
C LEU A 12 -19.00 -7.43 9.05
N ASN A 13 -18.35 -6.27 9.17
CA ASN A 13 -17.82 -5.78 10.44
C ASN A 13 -18.94 -5.38 11.41
N LEU A 14 -20.04 -4.83 10.91
CA LEU A 14 -21.24 -4.56 11.70
C LEU A 14 -21.82 -5.86 12.29
N GLU A 15 -21.89 -6.93 11.51
CA GLU A 15 -22.37 -8.23 11.97
C GLU A 15 -21.40 -8.87 12.99
N CYS A 16 -20.08 -8.74 12.79
CA CYS A 16 -19.08 -9.15 13.76
C CYS A 16 -19.27 -8.43 15.11
N GLN A 17 -19.36 -7.10 15.11
CA GLN A 17 -19.62 -6.29 16.30
C GLN A 17 -20.90 -6.74 17.01
N ARG A 18 -22.00 -6.92 16.26
CA ARG A 18 -23.28 -7.35 16.81
C ARG A 18 -23.18 -8.70 17.51
N ARG A 19 -22.49 -9.66 16.91
CA ARG A 19 -22.29 -11.01 17.49
C ARG A 19 -21.45 -10.97 18.75
N ILE A 20 -20.36 -10.21 18.75
CA ILE A 20 -19.46 -10.07 19.91
C ILE A 20 -20.22 -9.47 21.08
N ARG A 21 -20.91 -8.33 20.88
CA ARG A 21 -21.74 -7.69 21.92
C ARG A 21 -22.83 -8.60 22.48
N SER A 22 -23.37 -9.52 21.67
CA SER A 22 -24.40 -10.46 22.13
C SER A 22 -23.88 -11.62 22.97
N ARG A 23 -22.54 -11.81 23.06
CA ARG A 23 -21.93 -13.02 23.64
C ARG A 23 -20.80 -12.75 24.64
N SER A 24 -20.25 -11.55 24.66
CA SER A 24 -19.08 -11.21 25.48
C SER A 24 -18.90 -9.70 25.60
N ASP A 25 -18.08 -9.28 26.56
CA ASP A 25 -17.61 -7.89 26.71
C ASP A 25 -16.31 -7.60 25.95
N MET A 26 -15.97 -8.43 24.94
CA MET A 26 -14.81 -8.18 24.11
C MET A 26 -15.01 -6.91 23.28
N VAL A 27 -14.00 -6.03 23.29
CA VAL A 27 -13.91 -4.88 22.39
C VAL A 27 -13.60 -5.38 21.00
N PHE A 28 -14.33 -4.89 20.01
CA PHE A 28 -14.07 -5.18 18.60
C PHE A 28 -13.68 -3.92 17.83
N GLY A 29 -12.74 -4.08 16.92
CA GLY A 29 -12.24 -3.00 16.09
C GLY A 29 -11.50 -3.51 14.86
N ILE A 30 -11.19 -2.59 13.97
CA ILE A 30 -10.49 -2.86 12.71
C ILE A 30 -9.46 -1.77 12.43
N ASP A 31 -8.48 -2.13 11.60
CA ASP A 31 -7.57 -1.15 11.01
C ASP A 31 -8.11 -0.65 9.67
N ILE A 32 -8.12 0.67 9.49
CA ILE A 32 -8.58 1.34 8.27
C ILE A 32 -7.49 2.24 7.68
N PRO A 33 -7.43 2.40 6.34
CA PRO A 33 -6.56 3.37 5.70
C PRO A 33 -6.89 4.81 6.11
N PHE A 34 -5.85 5.59 6.39
CA PHE A 34 -5.96 7.00 6.80
C PHE A 34 -6.63 7.93 5.77
N TRP A 35 -6.81 7.48 4.52
CA TRP A 35 -7.28 8.30 3.40
C TRP A 35 -8.75 8.04 3.02
N TRP A 36 -9.48 7.16 3.70
CA TRP A 36 -10.85 6.79 3.31
C TRP A 36 -11.84 7.98 3.32
N GLN A 37 -11.67 8.92 4.25
CA GLN A 37 -12.43 10.16 4.35
C GLN A 37 -11.96 11.25 3.41
N SER A 38 -10.72 11.17 2.92
CA SER A 38 -10.12 12.23 2.13
C SER A 38 -10.96 12.53 0.88
N VAL A 39 -10.93 13.80 0.47
CA VAL A 39 -11.61 14.29 -0.72
C VAL A 39 -10.62 14.30 -1.87
N ASP A 40 -11.03 13.75 -3.01
CA ASP A 40 -10.29 13.86 -4.26
C ASP A 40 -10.32 15.33 -4.72
N PRO A 41 -9.16 16.00 -4.81
CA PRO A 41 -9.10 17.43 -5.13
C PRO A 41 -9.54 17.75 -6.56
N GLN A 42 -9.56 16.78 -7.48
CA GLN A 42 -10.02 16.98 -8.86
C GLN A 42 -11.54 16.90 -8.96
N THR A 43 -12.16 16.00 -8.19
CA THR A 43 -13.60 15.73 -8.30
C THR A 43 -14.43 16.33 -7.18
N GLY A 44 -13.79 16.76 -6.08
CA GLY A 44 -14.46 17.22 -4.86
C GLY A 44 -15.22 16.11 -4.12
N LYS A 45 -15.03 14.84 -4.50
CA LYS A 45 -15.74 13.70 -3.92
C LYS A 45 -14.88 12.94 -2.94
N VAL A 46 -15.50 12.38 -1.90
CA VAL A 46 -14.84 11.45 -0.96
C VAL A 46 -14.25 10.26 -1.74
N ILE A 47 -13.05 9.83 -1.35
CA ILE A 47 -12.30 8.75 -2.02
C ILE A 47 -12.91 7.37 -1.74
N ALA A 48 -13.40 7.12 -0.53
CA ALA A 48 -14.01 5.84 -0.14
C ALA A 48 -15.46 6.01 0.37
N PRO A 49 -16.40 6.46 -0.48
CA PRO A 49 -17.81 6.59 -0.10
C PRO A 49 -18.47 5.22 -0.03
N ALA A 50 -19.32 5.03 0.98
CA ALA A 50 -20.16 3.85 1.14
C ALA A 50 -21.54 4.24 1.68
N THR A 51 -22.56 3.48 1.26
CA THR A 51 -23.93 3.62 1.76
C THR A 51 -24.24 2.45 2.69
N LEU A 52 -24.49 2.75 3.97
CA LEU A 52 -24.89 1.78 4.98
C LEU A 52 -26.17 2.31 5.65
N ASN A 53 -27.18 1.46 5.76
CA ASN A 53 -28.50 1.81 6.34
C ASN A 53 -29.12 3.10 5.75
N GLY A 54 -28.97 3.30 4.43
CA GLY A 54 -29.50 4.48 3.73
C GLY A 54 -28.65 5.75 3.86
N VAL A 55 -27.56 5.74 4.63
CA VAL A 55 -26.67 6.90 4.81
C VAL A 55 -25.41 6.74 3.98
N GLU A 56 -25.16 7.66 3.05
CA GLU A 56 -23.89 7.74 2.31
C GLU A 56 -22.90 8.65 3.04
N LYS A 57 -21.72 8.12 3.37
CA LYS A 57 -20.56 8.86 3.90
C LYS A 57 -19.28 8.05 3.71
N ALA A 58 -18.15 8.57 4.16
CA ALA A 58 -16.87 7.84 4.10
C ALA A 58 -16.93 6.53 4.90
N ALA A 59 -16.28 5.48 4.38
CA ALA A 59 -16.19 4.18 5.05
C ALA A 59 -15.51 4.27 6.44
N SER A 60 -14.58 5.20 6.61
CA SER A 60 -13.97 5.51 7.92
C SER A 60 -15.00 6.01 8.93
N TYR A 61 -15.87 6.94 8.52
CA TYR A 61 -16.94 7.47 9.38
C TYR A 61 -18.00 6.42 9.72
N HIS A 62 -18.32 5.50 8.81
CA HIS A 62 -19.17 4.36 9.15
C HIS A 62 -18.50 3.43 10.18
N SER A 63 -17.20 3.19 10.03
CA SER A 63 -16.43 2.35 10.96
C SER A 63 -16.40 2.95 12.37
N ILE A 64 -16.19 4.27 12.48
CA ILE A 64 -16.20 4.98 13.77
C ILE A 64 -17.57 4.91 14.46
N ASP A 65 -18.67 5.03 13.71
CA ASP A 65 -20.02 4.99 14.29
C ASP A 65 -20.40 3.62 14.84
N MET A 66 -19.92 2.55 14.21
CA MET A 66 -20.45 1.21 14.45
C MET A 66 -19.58 0.35 15.39
N LEU A 67 -18.28 0.62 15.47
CA LEU A 67 -17.31 -0.22 16.18
C LEU A 67 -16.93 0.33 17.56
N ASP A 68 -16.38 -0.53 18.42
CA ASP A 68 -15.87 -0.09 19.73
C ASP A 68 -14.50 0.60 19.61
N SER A 69 -13.70 0.21 18.61
CA SER A 69 -12.42 0.84 18.31
C SER A 69 -12.08 0.83 16.81
N VAL A 70 -11.24 1.78 16.39
CA VAL A 70 -10.73 1.87 15.03
C VAL A 70 -9.24 2.24 15.07
N GLY A 71 -8.41 1.41 14.44
CA GLY A 71 -7.01 1.72 14.17
C GLY A 71 -6.87 2.46 12.84
N ILE A 72 -6.26 3.65 12.84
CA ILE A 72 -5.99 4.41 11.63
C ILE A 72 -4.57 4.08 11.19
N MET A 73 -4.39 3.49 10.01
CA MET A 73 -3.08 3.11 9.46
C MET A 73 -2.26 4.35 9.02
N ASN A 74 -1.88 5.19 9.98
CA ASN A 74 -1.21 6.47 9.81
C ASN A 74 0.31 6.31 9.81
N TYR A 75 0.83 5.54 8.85
CA TYR A 75 2.23 5.11 8.78
C TYR A 75 3.24 6.23 8.46
N ARG A 76 3.01 7.46 8.92
CA ARG A 76 3.94 8.57 8.77
C ARG A 76 4.97 8.55 9.87
N ASN A 77 6.18 8.96 9.51
CA ASN A 77 7.31 8.99 10.43
C ASN A 77 7.70 10.39 10.90
N THR A 78 6.84 11.37 10.63
CA THR A 78 6.91 12.74 11.16
C THR A 78 5.56 13.13 11.74
N ALA A 79 5.57 13.90 12.82
CA ALA A 79 4.36 14.39 13.46
C ALA A 79 3.63 15.40 12.57
N ASP A 80 4.34 16.44 12.15
CA ASP A 80 3.78 17.59 11.44
C ASP A 80 4.06 17.55 9.92
N GLY A 81 3.55 18.55 9.21
CA GLY A 81 3.64 18.72 7.77
C GLY A 81 2.40 18.24 7.02
N ALA A 82 2.26 18.65 5.76
CA ALA A 82 1.09 18.33 4.93
C ALA A 82 0.85 16.83 4.69
N ASP A 83 1.83 15.98 5.01
CA ASP A 83 1.76 14.52 4.91
C ASP A 83 2.23 13.85 6.23
N GLY A 84 2.13 14.56 7.37
CA GLY A 84 2.50 14.07 8.70
C GLY A 84 1.37 13.35 9.44
N MET A 85 1.67 12.81 10.62
CA MET A 85 0.69 12.10 11.46
C MET A 85 -0.51 13.00 11.82
N LEU A 86 -0.27 14.25 12.20
CA LEU A 86 -1.33 15.19 12.60
C LEU A 86 -2.32 15.45 11.46
N ALA A 87 -1.81 15.76 10.27
CA ALA A 87 -2.63 16.05 9.08
C ALA A 87 -3.61 14.92 8.75
N HIS A 88 -3.23 13.66 8.97
CA HIS A 88 -4.08 12.50 8.68
C HIS A 88 -4.95 12.05 9.86
N GLY A 89 -4.60 12.43 11.08
CA GLY A 89 -5.27 11.97 12.30
C GLY A 89 -6.38 12.88 12.80
N LEU A 90 -6.21 14.21 12.71
CA LEU A 90 -7.06 15.19 13.39
C LEU A 90 -8.52 15.12 12.95
N GLU A 91 -8.80 15.05 11.65
CA GLU A 91 -10.19 14.97 11.13
C GLU A 91 -10.96 13.77 11.69
N LEU A 92 -10.29 12.61 11.78
CA LEU A 92 -10.91 11.38 12.27
C LEU A 92 -11.10 11.40 13.79
N LEU A 93 -10.17 12.00 14.54
CA LEU A 93 -10.32 12.22 15.98
C LEU A 93 -11.45 13.20 16.30
N GLU A 94 -11.52 14.32 15.59
CA GLU A 94 -12.63 15.28 15.70
C GLU A 94 -13.98 14.62 15.42
N TYR A 95 -14.04 13.77 14.39
CA TYR A 95 -15.25 13.03 14.07
C TYR A 95 -15.62 12.05 15.18
N ALA A 96 -14.65 11.29 15.69
CA ALA A 96 -14.87 10.32 16.76
C ALA A 96 -15.35 10.98 18.05
N ASP A 97 -14.78 12.13 18.43
CA ASP A 97 -15.21 12.91 19.61
C ASP A 97 -16.65 13.41 19.50
N LYS A 98 -17.07 13.83 18.30
CA LYS A 98 -18.45 14.22 18.04
C LYS A 98 -19.39 13.02 18.09
N ALA A 99 -18.98 11.88 17.53
CA ALA A 99 -19.79 10.66 17.49
C ALA A 99 -19.90 9.99 18.88
N ARG A 100 -18.84 10.06 19.69
CA ARG A 100 -18.69 9.41 21.00
C ARG A 100 -18.93 7.90 20.92
N LYS A 101 -18.37 7.24 19.90
CA LYS A 101 -18.55 5.81 19.61
C LYS A 101 -17.25 5.02 19.72
N ALA A 102 -16.41 5.05 18.69
CA ALA A 102 -15.18 4.28 18.67
C ALA A 102 -14.02 4.98 19.37
N ARG A 103 -13.21 4.19 20.09
CA ARG A 103 -11.86 4.56 20.53
C ARG A 103 -10.89 4.52 19.34
N ILE A 104 -10.05 5.55 19.19
CA ILE A 104 -9.18 5.70 18.02
C ILE A 104 -7.72 5.42 18.37
N TYR A 105 -7.11 4.47 17.67
CA TYR A 105 -5.66 4.23 17.72
C TYR A 105 -5.01 4.76 16.45
N LEU A 106 -3.87 5.43 16.57
CA LEU A 106 -3.11 5.92 15.41
C LEU A 106 -1.95 4.96 15.18
N GLY A 107 -2.03 4.19 14.09
CA GLY A 107 -1.07 3.18 13.71
C GLY A 107 0.19 3.77 13.08
N VAL A 108 1.36 3.42 13.60
CA VAL A 108 2.66 3.73 13.02
C VAL A 108 3.39 2.44 12.63
N GLU A 109 4.25 2.53 11.63
CA GLU A 109 4.98 1.40 11.06
C GLU A 109 6.47 1.48 11.38
N THR A 110 7.11 0.33 11.58
CA THR A 110 8.56 0.20 11.84
C THR A 110 9.24 -0.78 10.88
N ILE A 111 8.51 -1.38 9.94
CA ILE A 111 9.10 -2.23 8.91
C ILE A 111 10.10 -1.43 8.05
N THR A 112 11.22 -2.07 7.72
CA THR A 112 12.00 -1.75 6.52
C THR A 112 11.89 -2.90 5.55
N GLU A 113 11.68 -2.58 4.27
CA GLU A 113 11.91 -3.54 3.19
C GLU A 113 13.14 -3.08 2.41
N PRO A 114 14.13 -3.97 2.16
CA PRO A 114 15.24 -3.62 1.30
C PRO A 114 14.74 -3.35 -0.12
N PRO A 115 15.43 -2.52 -0.91
CA PRO A 115 15.11 -2.32 -2.32
C PRO A 115 15.00 -3.65 -3.05
N VAL A 116 13.90 -3.84 -3.78
CA VAL A 116 13.66 -5.06 -4.56
C VAL A 116 13.62 -4.72 -6.05
N ASP A 117 14.28 -5.54 -6.86
CA ASP A 117 14.15 -5.41 -8.32
C ASP A 117 12.72 -5.80 -8.71
N VAL A 118 12.07 -4.99 -9.52
CA VAL A 118 10.76 -5.29 -10.09
C VAL A 118 10.90 -5.33 -11.60
N TRP A 119 10.40 -6.40 -12.20
CA TRP A 119 10.44 -6.64 -13.63
C TRP A 119 9.05 -6.42 -14.21
N PHE A 120 8.95 -5.65 -15.30
CA PHE A 120 7.71 -5.27 -15.95
C PHE A 120 7.79 -5.55 -17.45
N PRO A 121 6.92 -6.40 -18.02
CA PRO A 121 6.58 -6.29 -19.43
C PRO A 121 5.99 -4.90 -19.68
N VAL A 122 6.21 -4.34 -20.86
CA VAL A 122 5.56 -3.05 -21.20
C VAL A 122 4.04 -3.23 -21.22
N GLY A 123 3.35 -2.28 -20.63
CA GLY A 123 1.92 -2.32 -20.39
C GLY A 123 1.04 -1.90 -21.56
N LEU A 124 -0.27 -1.82 -21.29
CA LEU A 124 -1.29 -1.38 -22.24
C LEU A 124 -1.72 0.06 -22.01
N PRO A 125 -2.31 0.72 -23.01
CA PRO A 125 -3.02 1.96 -22.81
C PRO A 125 -4.02 1.83 -21.65
N ARG A 126 -4.06 2.86 -20.79
CA ARG A 126 -4.83 2.86 -19.55
C ARG A 126 -6.29 2.43 -19.74
N LYS A 127 -6.94 2.94 -20.77
CA LYS A 127 -8.35 2.65 -21.05
C LYS A 127 -8.59 1.16 -21.32
N GLU A 128 -7.72 0.55 -22.12
CA GLU A 128 -7.77 -0.88 -22.44
C GLU A 128 -7.48 -1.72 -21.18
N ALA A 129 -6.48 -1.33 -20.39
CA ALA A 129 -6.18 -2.00 -19.12
C ALA A 129 -7.38 -1.93 -18.15
N GLU A 130 -8.05 -0.78 -18.05
CA GLU A 130 -9.27 -0.62 -17.24
C GLU A 130 -10.43 -1.50 -17.73
N GLU A 131 -10.58 -1.69 -19.04
CA GLU A 131 -11.60 -2.58 -19.62
C GLU A 131 -11.33 -4.04 -19.28
N ILE A 132 -10.07 -4.51 -19.40
CA ILE A 132 -9.65 -5.85 -19.00
C ILE A 132 -9.89 -6.07 -17.49
N LEU A 133 -9.57 -5.08 -16.66
CA LEU A 133 -9.81 -5.11 -15.22
C LEU A 133 -11.31 -5.18 -14.87
N LYS A 134 -12.16 -4.42 -15.58
CA LYS A 134 -13.62 -4.41 -15.37
C LYS A 134 -14.30 -5.68 -15.86
N ALA A 135 -13.79 -6.29 -16.93
CA ALA A 135 -14.32 -7.53 -17.50
C ALA A 135 -14.07 -8.77 -16.61
N GLY A 136 -13.43 -8.60 -15.45
CA GLY A 136 -13.20 -9.68 -14.50
C GLY A 136 -12.14 -10.66 -14.98
N ALA A 137 -11.06 -10.15 -15.61
CA ALA A 137 -9.89 -10.98 -15.91
C ALA A 137 -9.53 -11.85 -14.69
N PRO A 138 -9.34 -13.17 -14.87
CA PRO A 138 -9.53 -14.16 -13.82
C PRO A 138 -8.50 -13.97 -12.70
N GLY A 139 -8.92 -13.43 -11.56
CA GLY A 139 -8.19 -13.40 -10.29
C GLY A 139 -6.83 -12.67 -10.25
N PHE A 140 -6.20 -12.37 -11.38
CA PHE A 140 -4.76 -12.11 -11.44
C PHE A 140 -4.36 -10.70 -10.99
N PHE A 141 -5.24 -9.72 -11.23
CA PHE A 141 -4.95 -8.30 -10.98
C PHE A 141 -5.24 -7.85 -9.55
N PHE A 142 -6.04 -8.62 -8.81
CA PHE A 142 -6.40 -8.31 -7.41
C PHE A 142 -5.51 -9.02 -6.40
N LEU A 143 -4.64 -9.93 -6.87
CA LEU A 143 -3.73 -10.63 -5.97
C LEU A 143 -2.53 -9.74 -5.68
N SER A 144 -2.24 -9.54 -4.39
CA SER A 144 -0.97 -9.01 -3.93
C SER A 144 0.22 -9.84 -4.42
N ARG A 145 -0.02 -11.09 -4.88
CA ARG A 145 0.98 -12.01 -5.41
C ARG A 145 0.51 -12.78 -6.65
N ILE A 146 1.41 -12.91 -7.61
CA ILE A 146 1.23 -13.74 -8.80
C ILE A 146 2.26 -14.86 -8.78
N ASN A 147 1.79 -16.12 -8.76
CA ASN A 147 2.66 -17.31 -8.64
C ASN A 147 3.68 -17.20 -7.49
N GLY A 148 3.26 -16.60 -6.36
CA GLY A 148 4.09 -16.38 -5.18
C GLY A 148 4.94 -15.11 -5.20
N PHE A 149 5.09 -14.42 -6.34
CA PHE A 149 5.84 -13.16 -6.45
C PHE A 149 4.93 -11.96 -6.17
N ARG A 150 5.41 -10.97 -5.40
CA ARG A 150 4.62 -9.75 -5.12
C ARG A 150 4.38 -8.98 -6.42
N ALA A 151 3.12 -8.65 -6.70
CA ALA A 151 2.75 -7.86 -7.87
C ALA A 151 2.99 -6.38 -7.61
N HIS A 152 3.40 -5.64 -8.64
CA HIS A 152 3.52 -4.18 -8.64
C HIS A 152 2.80 -3.61 -9.85
N VAL A 153 2.13 -2.49 -9.67
CA VAL A 153 1.49 -1.73 -10.74
C VAL A 153 2.22 -0.41 -10.90
N LEU A 154 2.57 -0.07 -12.14
CA LEU A 154 3.11 1.24 -12.50
C LEU A 154 2.16 1.89 -13.50
N ASP A 155 1.62 3.04 -13.14
CA ASP A 155 0.85 3.91 -14.03
C ASP A 155 1.74 5.06 -14.49
N ASP A 156 2.11 5.07 -15.78
CA ASP A 156 2.95 6.11 -16.35
C ASP A 156 2.17 7.35 -16.84
N GLY A 157 0.85 7.34 -16.66
CA GLY A 157 -0.09 8.36 -17.12
C GLY A 157 -0.70 8.06 -18.49
N THR A 158 -0.09 7.18 -19.28
CA THR A 158 -0.59 6.74 -20.61
C THR A 158 -0.88 5.24 -20.61
N ASN A 159 0.02 4.45 -20.03
CA ASN A 159 -0.04 2.99 -19.98
C ASN A 159 -0.02 2.50 -18.52
N LEU A 160 -0.69 1.37 -18.30
CA LEU A 160 -0.65 0.63 -17.05
C LEU A 160 0.24 -0.61 -17.23
N HIS A 161 1.29 -0.70 -16.42
CA HIS A 161 2.26 -1.80 -16.42
C HIS A 161 2.09 -2.65 -15.18
N ILE A 162 2.22 -3.97 -15.34
CA ILE A 162 2.16 -4.91 -14.22
C ILE A 162 3.44 -5.71 -14.19
N GLY A 163 4.10 -5.69 -13.05
CA GLY A 163 5.35 -6.37 -12.84
C GLY A 163 5.30 -7.24 -11.60
N ILE A 164 6.38 -7.98 -11.41
CA ILE A 164 6.60 -8.78 -10.22
C ILE A 164 7.92 -8.43 -9.56
N ALA A 165 7.93 -8.43 -8.22
CA ALA A 165 9.13 -8.32 -7.43
C ALA A 165 10.00 -9.57 -7.60
N ILE A 166 11.30 -9.36 -7.70
CA ILE A 166 12.34 -10.37 -7.90
C ILE A 166 13.26 -10.31 -6.68
N PRO A 167 13.00 -11.14 -5.66
CA PRO A 167 13.86 -11.23 -4.49
C PRO A 167 15.31 -11.59 -4.87
N ALA A 168 16.26 -11.15 -4.05
CA ALA A 168 17.63 -11.62 -4.18
C ALA A 168 17.73 -13.12 -3.86
N GLY A 169 18.64 -13.83 -4.53
CA GLY A 169 18.95 -15.24 -4.21
C GLY A 169 17.92 -16.27 -4.68
N LEU A 170 17.15 -15.99 -5.74
CA LEU A 170 16.25 -17.01 -6.31
C LEU A 170 17.04 -18.22 -6.84
N SER A 171 16.51 -19.42 -6.57
CA SER A 171 17.00 -20.66 -7.21
C SER A 171 16.72 -20.65 -8.72
N PRO A 172 17.42 -21.47 -9.53
CA PRO A 172 17.15 -21.57 -10.97
C PRO A 172 15.68 -21.89 -11.30
N LYS A 173 15.03 -22.74 -10.48
CA LYS A 173 13.60 -23.07 -10.62
C LYS A 173 12.70 -21.85 -10.38
N GLN A 174 13.01 -21.05 -9.36
CA GLN A 174 12.26 -19.83 -9.07
C GLN A 174 12.48 -18.75 -10.14
N TYR A 175 13.70 -18.60 -10.66
CA TYR A 175 13.96 -17.70 -11.79
C TYR A 175 13.13 -18.09 -13.02
N LYS A 176 13.06 -19.38 -13.35
CA LYS A 176 12.20 -19.87 -14.44
C LYS A 176 10.73 -19.52 -14.16
N SER A 177 10.25 -19.79 -12.95
CA SER A 177 8.88 -19.46 -12.55
C SER A 177 8.57 -17.95 -12.64
N ALA A 178 9.52 -17.09 -12.31
CA ALA A 178 9.37 -15.63 -12.46
C ALA A 178 9.29 -15.23 -13.94
N SER A 179 10.16 -15.80 -14.78
CA SER A 179 10.14 -15.57 -16.23
C SER A 179 8.81 -16.02 -16.85
N ASP A 180 8.35 -17.23 -16.54
CA ASP A 180 7.08 -17.77 -17.02
C ASP A 180 5.89 -16.89 -16.56
N THR A 181 5.99 -16.33 -15.36
CA THR A 181 4.99 -15.40 -14.82
C THR A 181 4.94 -14.10 -15.62
N LEU A 182 6.11 -13.52 -15.94
CA LEU A 182 6.20 -12.29 -16.73
C LEU A 182 5.71 -12.47 -18.16
N VAL A 183 5.97 -13.64 -18.76
CA VAL A 183 5.41 -14.00 -20.07
C VAL A 183 3.88 -14.03 -20.01
N LYS A 184 3.30 -14.70 -19.01
CA LYS A 184 1.83 -14.74 -18.85
C LYS A 184 1.23 -13.35 -18.66
N ILE A 185 1.90 -12.49 -17.91
CA ILE A 185 1.50 -11.08 -17.75
C ILE A 185 1.57 -10.37 -19.11
N ALA A 186 2.66 -10.55 -19.85
CA ALA A 186 2.87 -9.94 -21.16
C ALA A 186 1.79 -10.39 -22.17
N GLU A 187 1.49 -11.69 -22.24
CA GLU A 187 0.44 -12.25 -23.10
C GLU A 187 -0.94 -11.70 -22.76
N MET A 188 -1.27 -11.68 -21.46
CA MET A 188 -2.55 -11.16 -20.96
C MET A 188 -2.73 -9.67 -21.23
N LEU A 189 -1.64 -8.91 -21.12
CA LEU A 189 -1.61 -7.49 -21.45
C LEU A 189 -1.32 -7.25 -22.93
N GLY A 190 -1.26 -8.26 -23.82
CA GLY A 190 -0.95 -8.05 -25.23
C GLY A 190 0.34 -7.22 -25.46
N ALA A 191 1.34 -7.37 -24.60
CA ALA A 191 2.55 -6.58 -24.64
C ALA A 191 3.29 -6.82 -25.97
N PRO A 192 3.80 -5.77 -26.63
CA PRO A 192 4.55 -5.92 -27.87
C PRO A 192 5.84 -6.72 -27.69
N HIS A 193 6.22 -7.44 -28.75
CA HIS A 193 7.50 -8.13 -28.85
C HIS A 193 8.68 -7.13 -28.95
N ALA A 194 9.82 -7.53 -28.41
CA ALA A 194 11.07 -6.79 -28.34
C ALA A 194 11.88 -6.83 -29.64
N GLU A 195 11.22 -6.68 -30.78
CA GLU A 195 11.87 -6.73 -32.09
C GLU A 195 12.59 -5.41 -32.41
N PRO A 196 13.78 -5.46 -33.05
CA PRO A 196 14.45 -4.25 -33.54
C PRO A 196 13.52 -3.46 -34.47
N GLY A 197 13.36 -2.17 -34.21
CA GLY A 197 12.49 -1.28 -35.00
C GLY A 197 11.03 -1.21 -34.54
N ASN A 198 10.62 -1.92 -33.49
CA ASN A 198 9.30 -1.76 -32.88
C ASN A 198 9.21 -0.43 -32.12
N GLY A 199 8.86 0.65 -32.85
CA GLY A 199 8.74 2.00 -32.31
C GLY A 199 7.73 2.12 -31.16
N ARG A 200 6.65 1.32 -31.19
CA ARG A 200 5.62 1.31 -30.13
C ARG A 200 6.17 0.78 -28.81
N ALA A 201 6.91 -0.33 -28.83
CA ALA A 201 7.51 -0.90 -27.63
C ALA A 201 8.50 0.08 -26.97
N GLU A 202 9.30 0.75 -27.79
CA GLU A 202 10.29 1.73 -27.32
C GLU A 202 9.63 3.01 -26.79
N GLU A 203 8.55 3.48 -27.41
CA GLU A 203 7.78 4.63 -26.94
C GLU A 203 7.16 4.36 -25.56
N ILE A 204 6.48 3.23 -25.39
CA ILE A 204 5.86 2.82 -24.13
C ILE A 204 6.95 2.71 -23.05
N ARG A 205 8.08 2.09 -23.37
CA ARG A 205 9.22 1.98 -22.44
C ARG A 205 9.73 3.36 -22.03
N ARG A 206 9.90 4.28 -22.99
CA ARG A 206 10.38 5.64 -22.71
C ARG A 206 9.42 6.41 -21.79
N ALA A 207 8.11 6.23 -21.97
CA ALA A 207 7.10 6.82 -21.08
C ALA A 207 7.26 6.29 -19.63
N ALA A 208 7.35 4.97 -19.47
CA ALA A 208 7.59 4.34 -18.17
C ALA A 208 8.89 4.81 -17.51
N MET A 209 10.00 4.87 -18.26
CA MET A 209 11.30 5.34 -17.73
C MET A 209 11.25 6.79 -17.27
N ARG A 210 10.56 7.68 -17.99
CA ARG A 210 10.36 9.07 -17.57
C ARG A 210 9.54 9.18 -16.29
N LYS A 211 8.51 8.34 -16.13
CA LYS A 211 7.73 8.27 -14.89
C LYS A 211 8.61 7.82 -13.73
N ILE A 212 9.35 6.73 -13.90
CA ILE A 212 10.26 6.17 -12.89
C ILE A 212 11.30 7.20 -12.46
N ALA A 213 11.93 7.91 -13.41
CA ALA A 213 12.96 8.90 -13.10
C ALA A 213 12.47 10.08 -12.24
N ARG A 214 11.16 10.33 -12.19
CA ARG A 214 10.54 11.41 -11.40
C ARG A 214 9.85 10.89 -10.12
N ALA A 215 9.78 9.57 -9.95
CA ALA A 215 9.05 8.94 -8.86
C ALA A 215 10.04 8.51 -7.76
N PRO A 216 9.99 9.08 -6.55
CA PRO A 216 10.97 8.82 -5.49
C PRO A 216 10.98 7.36 -5.00
N GLU A 217 9.91 6.60 -5.25
CA GLU A 217 9.76 5.19 -4.90
C GLU A 217 10.43 4.23 -5.89
N TRP A 218 11.04 4.73 -6.97
CA TRP A 218 11.71 3.93 -7.98
C TRP A 218 13.16 4.39 -8.23
N LYS A 219 14.07 3.45 -8.47
CA LYS A 219 15.47 3.72 -8.85
C LYS A 219 15.98 2.76 -9.93
N ASP A 220 17.13 3.11 -10.50
CA ASP A 220 17.90 2.29 -11.44
C ASP A 220 17.06 1.68 -12.59
N PRO A 221 16.28 2.49 -13.33
CA PRO A 221 15.53 1.99 -14.48
C PRO A 221 16.48 1.40 -15.53
N LYS A 222 16.20 0.18 -15.99
CA LYS A 222 16.97 -0.48 -17.06
C LYS A 222 16.04 -1.16 -18.05
N VAL A 223 16.45 -1.14 -19.32
CA VAL A 223 15.79 -1.94 -20.36
C VAL A 223 15.97 -3.42 -20.03
N ARG A 224 14.89 -4.19 -20.11
CA ARG A 224 14.91 -5.64 -19.88
C ARG A 224 13.86 -6.31 -20.75
N ASN A 225 14.28 -7.19 -21.64
CA ASN A 225 13.35 -8.02 -22.41
C ASN A 225 13.17 -9.37 -21.74
N PHE A 226 12.01 -9.99 -21.96
CA PHE A 226 11.69 -11.31 -21.39
C PHE A 226 11.56 -12.34 -22.50
N PRO A 227 12.22 -13.50 -22.38
CA PRO A 227 12.19 -14.50 -23.43
C PRO A 227 10.77 -15.07 -23.61
N HIS A 228 10.39 -15.36 -24.86
CA HIS A 228 9.18 -16.11 -25.14
C HIS A 228 9.47 -17.62 -24.98
N PRO A 229 8.64 -18.41 -24.26
CA PRO A 229 8.91 -19.82 -23.98
C PRO A 229 9.08 -20.70 -25.22
N SER A 230 8.49 -20.30 -26.35
CA SER A 230 8.57 -21.01 -27.63
C SER A 230 9.75 -20.59 -28.54
N GLY A 231 10.68 -19.75 -28.06
CA GLY A 231 11.85 -19.34 -28.84
C GLY A 231 11.60 -18.23 -29.88
N LYS A 232 10.41 -17.63 -29.89
CA LYS A 232 10.08 -16.41 -30.66
C LYS A 232 10.80 -15.17 -30.09
N SER A 233 10.72 -14.05 -30.82
CA SER A 233 11.04 -12.72 -30.31
C SER A 233 10.44 -12.51 -28.92
N GLY A 234 11.27 -12.22 -27.91
CA GLY A 234 10.82 -12.01 -26.54
C GLY A 234 9.87 -10.82 -26.40
N TYR A 235 9.29 -10.63 -25.22
CA TYR A 235 8.47 -9.46 -24.90
C TYR A 235 9.33 -8.26 -24.50
N ALA A 236 8.91 -7.08 -24.94
CA ALA A 236 9.53 -5.84 -24.50
C ALA A 236 9.19 -5.59 -23.03
N GLY A 237 10.18 -5.10 -22.29
CA GLY A 237 9.98 -4.75 -20.89
C GLY A 237 11.05 -3.81 -20.35
N PHE A 238 11.01 -3.67 -19.04
CA PHE A 238 11.97 -2.92 -18.25
C PHE A 238 12.04 -3.47 -16.83
N GLN A 239 13.03 -3.00 -16.09
CA GLN A 239 13.14 -3.21 -14.66
C GLN A 239 13.41 -1.90 -13.95
N ALA A 240 13.01 -1.82 -12.68
CA ALA A 240 13.38 -0.76 -11.76
C ALA A 240 13.46 -1.34 -10.35
N LYS A 241 14.25 -0.71 -9.48
CA LYS A 241 14.25 -1.00 -8.05
C LYS A 241 13.09 -0.30 -7.38
N SER A 242 12.18 -1.04 -6.78
CA SER A 242 11.18 -0.47 -5.88
C SER A 242 11.85 -0.17 -4.55
N LEU A 243 11.69 1.06 -4.08
CA LEU A 243 12.16 1.51 -2.79
C LEU A 243 11.01 1.55 -1.81
N PHE A 244 11.25 1.04 -0.61
CA PHE A 244 10.39 1.34 0.52
C PHE A 244 10.61 2.81 0.91
N LEU A 245 9.60 3.66 0.67
CA LEU A 245 9.74 5.09 0.90
C LEU A 245 10.02 5.36 2.39
N PRO A 246 11.16 6.01 2.73
CA PRO A 246 11.55 6.22 4.13
C PRO A 246 10.51 7.00 4.92
N LYS A 247 9.69 7.84 4.27
CA LYS A 247 8.64 8.65 4.92
C LYS A 247 7.43 7.85 5.44
N ILE A 248 7.32 6.57 5.07
CA ILE A 248 6.14 5.71 5.35
C ILE A 248 6.44 4.71 6.49
N THR A 249 7.50 4.92 7.27
CA THR A 249 7.88 4.05 8.39
C THR A 249 8.96 4.69 9.26
N PHE A 250 9.04 4.28 10.52
CA PHE A 250 10.18 4.51 11.39
C PHE A 250 11.32 3.50 11.20
N GLY A 251 11.20 2.55 10.28
CA GLY A 251 12.18 1.47 10.12
C GLY A 251 13.61 1.94 9.79
N ALA A 252 13.76 3.10 9.13
CA ALA A 252 15.07 3.69 8.85
C ALA A 252 15.49 4.77 9.87
N LYS A 253 14.69 4.96 10.93
CA LYS A 253 14.92 5.94 12.00
C LYS A 253 15.50 5.24 13.21
N THR A 254 16.16 6.00 14.09
CA THR A 254 16.51 5.53 15.44
C THR A 254 15.28 5.52 16.34
N ILE A 255 15.30 4.74 17.44
CA ILE A 255 14.21 4.77 18.43
C ILE A 255 14.04 6.16 19.05
N ARG A 256 15.12 6.95 19.15
CA ARG A 256 15.07 8.32 19.68
C ARG A 256 14.29 9.25 18.76
N GLU A 257 14.56 9.19 17.46
CA GLU A 257 13.79 9.96 16.47
C GLU A 257 12.33 9.52 16.44
N MET A 258 12.06 8.20 16.47
CA MET A 258 10.69 7.69 16.53
C MET A 258 9.94 8.22 17.74
N ARG A 259 10.51 8.10 18.95
CA ARG A 259 9.90 8.59 20.18
C ARG A 259 9.68 10.09 20.16
N PHE A 260 10.59 10.86 19.54
CA PHE A 260 10.45 12.30 19.42
C PHE A 260 9.21 12.67 18.60
N GLU A 261 9.07 12.11 17.39
CA GLU A 261 7.93 12.37 16.50
C GLU A 261 6.61 11.85 17.08
N VAL A 262 6.62 10.63 17.62
CA VAL A 262 5.44 10.04 18.27
C VAL A 262 4.98 10.91 19.44
N ARG A 263 5.90 11.42 20.29
CA ARG A 263 5.54 12.26 21.42
C ARG A 263 4.85 13.55 20.98
N ILE A 264 5.36 14.24 19.96
CA ILE A 264 4.74 15.47 19.43
C ILE A 264 3.31 15.18 18.96
N ALA A 265 3.12 14.07 18.23
CA ALA A 265 1.79 13.69 17.78
C ALA A 265 0.87 13.31 18.94
N GLU A 266 1.35 12.56 19.94
CA GLU A 266 0.57 12.20 21.12
C GLU A 266 0.15 13.42 21.95
N GLU A 267 1.01 14.43 22.08
CA GLU A 267 0.71 15.67 22.81
C GLU A 267 -0.52 16.37 22.24
N GLU A 268 -0.65 16.43 20.91
CA GLU A 268 -1.82 16.98 20.23
C GLU A 268 -3.03 16.04 20.28
N PHE A 269 -2.82 14.75 20.02
CA PHE A 269 -3.94 13.78 19.97
C PHE A 269 -4.63 13.57 21.32
N ARG A 270 -3.92 13.78 22.44
CA ARG A 270 -4.50 13.68 23.79
C ARG A 270 -5.54 14.75 24.09
N ALA A 271 -5.67 15.79 23.25
CA ALA A 271 -6.75 16.75 23.35
C ALA A 271 -8.13 16.15 22.99
N TYR A 272 -8.16 14.96 22.37
CA TYR A 272 -9.37 14.30 21.91
C TYR A 272 -9.80 13.16 22.84
N ASP A 273 -11.05 13.20 23.27
CA ASP A 273 -11.60 12.25 24.26
C ASP A 273 -11.53 10.80 23.77
N GLN A 274 -11.76 10.56 22.47
CA GLN A 274 -11.75 9.23 21.87
C GLN A 274 -10.35 8.72 21.52
N TYR A 275 -9.30 9.53 21.63
CA TYR A 275 -7.93 9.05 21.40
C TYR A 275 -7.53 7.98 22.41
N ALA A 276 -7.01 6.86 21.92
CA ALA A 276 -6.67 5.68 22.72
C ALA A 276 -5.18 5.30 22.70
N GLY A 277 -4.37 5.97 21.88
CA GLY A 277 -2.91 5.77 21.84
C GLY A 277 -2.36 5.52 20.43
N ILE A 278 -1.04 5.32 20.37
CA ILE A 278 -0.34 4.87 19.17
C ILE A 278 -0.31 3.34 19.11
N ALA A 279 -0.64 2.77 17.94
CA ALA A 279 -0.49 1.34 17.66
C ALA A 279 0.78 1.08 16.85
N ILE A 280 1.61 0.12 17.28
CA ILE A 280 2.80 -0.31 16.52
C ILE A 280 2.39 -1.50 15.63
N HIS A 281 2.40 -1.30 14.31
CA HIS A 281 1.85 -2.30 13.39
C HIS A 281 2.77 -3.49 13.12
N HIS A 282 4.05 -3.40 13.48
CA HIS A 282 4.98 -4.52 13.34
C HIS A 282 5.89 -4.67 14.57
N TYR A 283 5.51 -5.59 15.44
CA TYR A 283 6.18 -5.82 16.73
C TYR A 283 7.65 -6.22 16.58
N GLU A 284 7.99 -7.10 15.64
CA GLU A 284 9.35 -7.64 15.53
C GLU A 284 10.39 -6.58 15.16
N THR A 285 10.03 -5.68 14.24
CA THR A 285 10.93 -4.59 13.81
C THR A 285 11.00 -3.50 14.85
N TYR A 286 9.90 -3.21 15.54
CA TYR A 286 9.92 -2.31 16.69
C TYR A 286 10.80 -2.84 17.82
N ARG A 287 10.69 -4.14 18.15
CA ARG A 287 11.54 -4.77 19.16
C ARG A 287 13.02 -4.64 18.81
N ARG A 288 13.41 -4.94 17.57
CA ARG A 288 14.79 -4.76 17.08
C ARG A 288 15.23 -3.31 17.15
N LEU A 289 14.36 -2.37 16.81
CA LEU A 289 14.65 -0.93 16.88
C LEU A 289 14.91 -0.45 18.32
N VAL A 290 14.16 -0.98 19.29
CA VAL A 290 14.38 -0.73 20.71
C VAL A 290 15.70 -1.36 21.18
N GLU A 291 15.93 -2.64 20.84
CA GLU A 291 17.11 -3.43 21.24
C GLU A 291 18.42 -2.92 20.61
N SER A 292 18.39 -2.38 19.38
CA SER A 292 19.58 -1.84 18.71
C SER A 292 20.18 -0.62 19.41
N THR A 293 19.49 -0.07 20.41
CA THR A 293 19.96 1.03 21.26
C THR A 293 20.62 0.50 22.55
N THR A 294 20.64 -0.82 22.73
CA THR A 294 21.17 -1.52 23.91
C THR A 294 22.35 -2.43 23.51
N ILE A 295 23.53 -1.87 23.24
CA ILE A 295 24.79 -2.61 23.08
C ILE A 295 25.87 -1.92 23.97
N PRO A 296 26.72 -2.70 24.66
CA PRO A 296 26.85 -2.69 26.11
C PRO A 296 27.93 -1.75 26.65
N GLU A 297 27.81 -1.43 27.95
CA GLU A 297 28.89 -0.86 28.75
C GLU A 297 30.21 -1.54 28.41
N ILE A 298 31.15 -0.74 27.90
CA ILE A 298 32.56 -1.12 27.84
C ILE A 298 32.99 -1.36 29.29
N ARG A 299 33.04 -2.64 29.71
CA ARG A 299 33.81 -3.01 30.89
C ARG A 299 35.27 -2.72 30.57
N MET A 300 35.73 -1.56 30.99
CA MET A 300 37.15 -1.30 31.15
C MET A 300 37.70 -2.34 32.13
N LYS A 301 38.55 -3.22 31.63
CA LYS A 301 39.57 -3.90 32.43
C LYS A 301 40.86 -3.12 32.29
#